data_AF-A0A836SIM1-F1
#
_entry.id   AF-A0A836SIM1-F1
#
_cell.length_a   1.000
_cell.length_b   1.000
_cell.length_c   1.000
_cell.angle_alpha   90.00
_cell.angle_beta   90.00
_cell.angle_gamma   90.00
#
_symmetry.space_group_name_H-M   'P 1'
#
loop_
_entity.id
_entity.type
_entity.pdbx_description
1 polymer ?
#
loop_
_entity_poly.entity_id
_entity_poly.type
_entity_poly.pdbx_seq_one_letter_code
_entity_poly.pdbx_strand_id
1 'polypeptide(L)'
;MLKKINYCLFILVLFPRFSEAGNLGDIFFENAMITIHHNACELKSPLKENRKLILPLDKCMSRSQKITVSHPNLKKIHWAQHDSETVWIVATFSKDYQYEITSSPYQYRICLPFCKNNQLIMQHNPERESRTMMFMLKDILFQIPLQAMLIDEFLDRSIGFVPQDVMRDGLPHFGAKRDDWLGSSRKHKGYDIYANNINVVAAAKGAVIKIGKNHIAGRYVKLHHDAKLYTVYVHLKTVLVEMGQQVKRGEIIGRIEGRTGNAIQPQLHFEIKPYNQSVDPFPLIEAFYQDDRQIVNKIRSYKATLSASIQTRDEIVKKFRLRSFSSLSNHIY
;
A
#
# COMPACT_ATOMS: atom_id res chain seq x y z
N MET A 1 -5.26 34.33 2.32
CA MET A 1 -4.92 35.60 1.64
C MET A 1 -3.78 35.30 0.67
N LEU A 2 -4.03 35.45 -0.63
CA LEU A 2 -3.07 35.15 -1.71
C LEU A 2 -1.93 36.18 -1.69
N LYS A 3 -0.67 35.73 -1.63
CA LYS A 3 0.52 36.60 -1.66
C LYS A 3 1.26 36.47 -2.99
N LYS A 4 1.77 37.57 -3.54
CA LYS A 4 2.49 37.60 -4.83
C LYS A 4 4.00 37.46 -4.64
N ILE A 5 4.63 36.59 -5.43
CA ILE A 5 6.07 36.44 -5.58
C ILE A 5 6.46 37.00 -6.95
N ASN A 6 7.46 37.87 -6.98
CA ASN A 6 8.07 38.34 -8.23
C ASN A 6 9.34 37.52 -8.47
N TYR A 7 9.30 36.59 -9.42
CA TYR A 7 10.39 35.73 -9.93
C TYR A 7 11.17 34.84 -8.93
N CYS A 8 11.21 35.15 -7.63
CA CYS A 8 12.05 34.49 -6.65
C CYS A 8 11.43 34.45 -5.24
N LEU A 9 11.46 33.28 -4.60
CA LEU A 9 11.06 33.04 -3.22
C LEU A 9 12.28 32.62 -2.39
N PHE A 10 12.53 33.33 -1.29
CA PHE A 10 13.52 32.94 -0.30
C PHE A 10 12.83 32.14 0.80
N ILE A 11 13.39 30.98 1.14
CA ILE A 11 12.96 30.13 2.24
C ILE A 11 14.13 30.08 3.23
N LEU A 12 13.89 30.45 4.48
CA LEU A 12 14.85 30.38 5.57
C LEU A 12 14.38 29.32 6.55
N VAL A 13 15.22 28.34 6.87
CA VAL A 13 14.93 27.32 7.88
C VAL A 13 15.76 27.63 9.12
N LEU A 14 15.12 27.74 10.29
CA LEU A 14 15.77 28.06 11.57
C LEU A 14 15.71 26.85 12.51
N PHE A 15 16.86 26.43 13.04
CA PHE A 15 17.00 25.33 13.99
C PHE A 15 17.07 25.86 15.45
N PRO A 16 16.58 25.10 16.46
CA PRO A 16 16.64 25.53 17.85
C PRO A 16 18.07 25.49 18.41
N ARG A 17 18.46 26.51 19.20
CA ARG A 17 19.81 26.68 19.80
C ARG A 17 20.39 25.49 20.57
N PHE A 18 19.54 24.57 21.05
CA PHE A 18 19.94 23.42 21.86
C PHE A 18 19.89 22.09 21.11
N SER A 19 19.48 22.08 19.83
CA SER A 19 19.79 20.92 19.00
C SER A 19 21.27 21.03 18.69
N GLU A 20 22.08 20.08 19.18
CA GLU A 20 23.35 19.77 18.51
C GLU A 20 23.01 19.73 17.03
N ALA A 21 23.57 20.65 16.25
CA ALA A 21 23.31 20.76 14.83
C ALA A 21 23.71 19.42 14.22
N GLY A 22 22.75 18.50 14.16
CA GLY A 22 22.90 17.20 13.57
C GLY A 22 23.24 17.49 12.13
N ASN A 23 24.47 17.14 11.76
CA ASN A 23 25.02 17.29 10.42
C ASN A 23 23.90 17.25 9.40
N LEU A 24 23.73 18.36 8.68
CA LEU A 24 22.77 18.44 7.60
C LEU A 24 23.16 17.37 6.59
N GLY A 25 22.46 16.23 6.62
CA GLY A 25 22.97 14.99 6.03
C GLY A 25 23.10 15.12 4.52
N ASP A 26 22.04 15.60 3.87
CA ASP A 26 21.99 15.97 2.46
C ASP A 26 20.75 16.84 2.19
N ILE A 27 20.86 17.77 1.25
CA ILE A 27 19.70 18.36 0.56
C ILE A 27 19.79 17.96 -0.90
N PHE A 28 18.88 17.10 -1.34
CA PHE A 28 18.79 16.69 -2.75
C PHE A 28 17.48 17.12 -3.39
N PHE A 29 17.60 17.36 -4.70
CA PHE A 29 16.55 17.90 -5.54
C PHE A 29 16.22 16.88 -6.63
N GLU A 30 15.01 16.33 -6.57
CA GLU A 30 14.47 15.49 -7.63
C GLU A 30 13.06 15.97 -7.99
N ASN A 31 12.78 16.09 -9.28
CA ASN A 31 11.43 16.38 -9.81
C ASN A 31 10.76 17.61 -9.18
N ALA A 32 11.50 18.71 -9.06
CA ALA A 32 11.08 19.95 -8.42
C ALA A 32 10.83 19.86 -6.89
N MET A 33 11.19 18.77 -6.20
CA MET A 33 11.04 18.66 -4.75
C MET A 33 12.30 19.08 -4.00
N ILE A 34 12.15 19.71 -2.83
CA ILE A 34 13.26 20.07 -1.93
C ILE A 34 13.27 19.12 -0.74
N THR A 35 14.13 18.11 -0.76
CA THR A 35 14.23 17.21 0.39
C THR A 35 15.32 17.73 1.32
N ILE A 36 14.99 18.06 2.57
CA ILE A 36 15.95 18.52 3.59
C ILE A 36 16.10 17.42 4.62
N HIS A 37 17.25 16.74 4.66
CA HIS A 37 17.51 15.78 5.72
C HIS A 37 17.91 16.52 7.00
N HIS A 38 17.03 16.48 8.00
CA HIS A 38 17.28 16.96 9.35
C HIS A 38 16.76 15.97 10.39
N ASN A 39 17.14 16.12 11.66
CA ASN A 39 16.70 15.26 12.76
C ASN A 39 15.31 15.65 13.30
N ALA A 40 14.24 15.35 12.55
CA ALA A 40 12.80 15.27 12.90
C ALA A 40 12.39 16.26 13.98
N CYS A 41 12.50 17.51 13.56
CA CYS A 41 12.05 18.65 14.32
C CYS A 41 10.55 18.88 14.13
N GLU A 42 9.89 19.34 15.18
CA GLU A 42 8.53 19.86 15.08
C GLU A 42 8.54 21.20 14.34
N LEU A 43 7.57 21.39 13.44
CA LEU A 43 7.51 22.53 12.54
C LEU A 43 6.61 23.64 13.13
N LYS A 44 7.18 24.80 13.51
CA LYS A 44 6.42 25.95 14.03
C LYS A 44 5.75 26.75 12.92
N SER A 45 4.75 27.54 13.31
CA SER A 45 4.07 28.47 12.40
C SER A 45 5.06 29.31 11.60
N PRO A 46 4.87 29.43 10.28
CA PRO A 46 5.87 30.01 9.40
C PRO A 46 5.76 31.53 9.46
N LEU A 47 6.90 32.21 9.63
CA LEU A 47 6.92 33.67 9.59
C LEU A 47 6.98 34.11 8.11
N LYS A 48 6.09 35.03 7.74
CA LYS A 48 5.87 35.42 6.34
C LYS A 48 6.23 36.88 6.13
N GLU A 49 7.35 37.13 5.47
CA GLU A 49 7.79 38.45 5.04
C GLU A 49 7.78 38.57 3.51
N ASN A 50 7.87 39.77 2.96
CA ASN A 50 7.83 39.99 1.50
C ASN A 50 8.85 39.11 0.76
N ARG A 51 8.36 38.16 -0.06
CA ARG A 51 9.17 37.17 -0.80
C ARG A 51 10.05 36.27 0.08
N LYS A 52 9.82 36.24 1.40
CA LYS A 52 10.54 35.42 2.37
C LYS A 52 9.59 34.54 3.16
N LEU A 53 9.92 33.26 3.25
CA LEU A 53 9.24 32.27 4.06
C LEU A 53 10.22 31.75 5.10
N ILE A 54 9.96 31.99 6.37
CA ILE A 54 10.79 31.47 7.46
C ILE A 54 10.05 30.28 8.07
N LEU A 55 10.73 29.15 8.18
CA LEU A 55 10.25 27.90 8.78
C LEU A 55 11.02 27.65 10.08
N PRO A 56 10.47 28.06 11.24
CA PRO A 56 11.11 27.78 12.52
C PRO A 56 10.87 26.34 12.93
N LEU A 57 11.90 25.70 13.46
CA LEU A 57 11.86 24.34 14.00
C LEU A 57 11.90 24.38 15.53
N ASP A 58 11.17 23.47 16.17
CA ASP A 58 11.21 23.18 17.61
C ASP A 58 11.89 21.82 17.88
N LYS A 59 11.72 21.25 19.08
CA LYS A 59 12.16 19.92 19.52
C LYS A 59 12.48 18.95 18.37
N CYS A 60 13.76 18.61 18.26
CA CYS A 60 14.31 17.73 17.23
C CYS A 60 14.60 16.34 17.81
N MET A 61 14.08 15.27 17.18
CA MET A 61 14.42 13.87 17.46
C MET A 61 15.05 13.21 16.23
N SER A 62 15.84 12.15 16.38
CA SER A 62 16.66 11.55 15.30
C SER A 62 15.88 10.81 14.17
N ARG A 63 15.11 11.50 13.30
CA ARG A 63 14.51 10.94 12.06
C ARG A 63 14.37 12.00 10.96
N SER A 64 14.22 11.70 9.68
CA SER A 64 14.11 12.73 8.61
C SER A 64 12.68 13.23 8.33
N GLN A 65 12.49 14.49 7.92
CA GLN A 65 11.23 14.99 7.31
C GLN A 65 11.48 15.54 5.90
N LYS A 66 10.43 15.57 5.05
CA LYS A 66 10.51 15.97 3.63
C LYS A 66 9.56 17.13 3.32
N ILE A 67 10.06 18.19 2.66
CA ILE A 67 9.23 19.32 2.20
C ILE A 67 9.02 19.21 0.68
N THR A 68 7.81 18.87 0.25
CA THR A 68 7.53 18.63 -1.19
C THR A 68 6.95 19.88 -1.88
N VAL A 69 7.62 20.40 -2.93
CA VAL A 69 7.14 21.55 -3.72
C VAL A 69 7.23 21.29 -5.24
N SER A 70 6.46 20.34 -5.79
CA SER A 70 6.45 20.13 -7.25
C SER A 70 5.76 21.29 -8.00
N HIS A 71 6.40 21.88 -9.01
CA HIS A 71 5.78 22.95 -9.81
C HIS A 71 6.26 23.01 -11.28
N PRO A 72 5.35 23.18 -12.26
CA PRO A 72 5.65 23.18 -13.71
C PRO A 72 6.51 24.35 -14.23
N ASN A 73 6.74 25.37 -13.40
CA ASN A 73 7.46 26.59 -13.79
C ASN A 73 8.65 26.94 -12.88
N LEU A 74 9.03 26.01 -12.01
CA LEU A 74 10.23 26.14 -11.19
C LEU A 74 11.45 26.05 -12.12
N LYS A 75 12.27 27.11 -12.18
CA LYS A 75 13.46 27.14 -13.04
C LYS A 75 14.68 26.56 -12.33
N LYS A 76 14.95 27.05 -11.13
CA LYS A 76 16.15 26.68 -10.38
C LYS A 76 15.93 26.87 -8.90
N ILE A 77 16.49 25.97 -8.10
CA ILE A 77 16.57 26.10 -6.65
C ILE A 77 18.05 26.11 -6.27
N HIS A 78 18.42 27.03 -5.42
CA HIS A 78 19.73 27.10 -4.77
C HIS A 78 19.54 26.94 -3.27
N TRP A 79 20.55 26.42 -2.58
CA TRP A 79 20.57 26.42 -1.13
C TRP A 79 21.98 26.58 -0.61
N ALA A 80 22.09 27.07 0.62
CA ALA A 80 23.34 27.13 1.37
C ALA A 80 23.03 27.12 2.86
N GLN A 81 23.81 26.36 3.63
CA GLN A 81 23.86 26.54 5.08
C GLN A 81 24.58 27.86 5.37
N HIS A 82 23.94 28.76 6.11
CA HIS A 82 24.52 30.07 6.44
C HIS A 82 25.28 30.03 7.76
N ASP A 83 24.77 29.29 8.74
CA ASP A 83 25.43 29.04 10.02
C ASP A 83 24.95 27.70 10.65
N SER A 84 25.33 27.43 11.89
CA SER A 84 24.94 26.22 12.63
C SER A 84 23.44 26.11 12.90
N GLU A 85 22.69 27.20 12.77
CA GLU A 85 21.27 27.31 13.12
C GLU A 85 20.39 27.70 11.91
N THR A 86 20.96 28.03 10.75
CA THR A 86 20.20 28.56 9.61
C THR A 86 20.59 28.01 8.24
N VAL A 87 19.58 27.69 7.42
CA VAL A 87 19.72 27.29 6.02
C VAL A 87 18.87 28.17 5.12
N TRP A 88 19.47 28.71 4.07
CA TRP A 88 18.78 29.44 3.02
C TRP A 88 18.50 28.54 1.84
N ILE A 89 17.29 28.64 1.31
CA ILE A 89 16.86 28.04 0.06
C ILE A 89 16.25 29.14 -0.80
N VAL A 90 16.72 29.27 -2.03
CA VAL A 90 16.28 30.28 -2.99
C VAL A 90 15.65 29.56 -4.17
N ALA A 91 14.33 29.71 -4.34
CA ALA A 91 13.60 29.13 -5.45
C ALA A 91 13.26 30.20 -6.50
N THR A 92 13.67 29.98 -7.75
CA THR A 92 13.41 30.87 -8.88
C THR A 92 12.35 30.29 -9.81
N PHE A 93 11.48 31.16 -10.30
CA PHE A 93 10.34 30.81 -11.14
C PHE A 93 10.38 31.58 -12.45
N SER A 94 9.82 30.99 -13.51
CA SER A 94 9.84 31.59 -14.85
C SER A 94 8.94 32.83 -15.00
N LYS A 95 7.98 33.05 -14.09
CA LYS A 95 6.99 34.15 -14.09
C LYS A 95 6.61 34.53 -12.65
N ASP A 96 5.84 35.59 -12.46
CA ASP A 96 5.25 35.95 -11.16
C ASP A 96 4.15 34.95 -10.75
N TYR A 97 4.04 34.63 -9.45
CA TYR A 97 3.02 33.70 -8.95
C TYR A 97 2.39 34.15 -7.64
N GLN A 98 1.13 33.77 -7.41
CA GLN A 98 0.48 33.89 -6.11
C GLN A 98 0.55 32.57 -5.34
N TYR A 99 0.81 32.58 -4.03
CA TYR A 99 0.86 31.35 -3.23
C TYR A 99 0.05 31.46 -1.94
N GLU A 100 -0.36 30.29 -1.43
CA GLU A 100 -0.99 30.07 -0.13
C GLU A 100 -0.21 28.97 0.59
N ILE A 101 0.04 29.13 1.89
CA ILE A 101 0.69 28.11 2.70
C ILE A 101 -0.34 27.51 3.64
N THR A 102 -0.51 26.19 3.56
CA THR A 102 -1.30 25.42 4.51
C THR A 102 -0.38 24.71 5.49
N SER A 103 -0.77 24.74 6.76
CA SER A 103 0.01 24.22 7.89
C SER A 103 -0.70 23.03 8.50
N SER A 104 0.05 21.98 8.83
CA SER A 104 -0.39 20.89 9.70
C SER A 104 0.71 20.58 10.73
N PRO A 105 0.43 19.80 11.78
CA PRO A 105 1.36 19.59 12.90
C PRO A 105 2.74 19.06 12.51
N TYR A 106 2.85 18.44 11.32
CA TYR A 106 4.06 17.76 10.86
C TYR A 106 4.56 18.24 9.49
N GLN A 107 3.95 19.27 8.89
CA GLN A 107 4.35 19.75 7.55
C GLN A 107 3.73 21.10 7.18
N TYR A 108 4.48 21.84 6.35
CA TYR A 108 3.99 23.00 5.60
C TYR A 108 3.91 22.67 4.11
N ARG A 109 2.78 23.00 3.50
CA ARG A 109 2.58 22.90 2.06
C ARG A 109 2.43 24.29 1.46
N ILE A 110 3.25 24.60 0.47
CA ILE A 110 3.16 25.84 -0.32
C ILE A 110 2.36 25.50 -1.58
N CYS A 111 1.15 26.06 -1.70
CA CYS A 111 0.25 25.88 -2.83
C CYS A 111 0.25 27.14 -3.72
N LEU A 112 0.49 26.99 -5.02
CA LEU A 112 0.46 28.06 -6.04
C LEU A 112 -0.93 28.08 -6.73
N PRO A 113 -1.28 29.05 -7.61
CA PRO A 113 -2.68 29.31 -8.01
C PRO A 113 -3.30 28.13 -8.76
N PHE A 114 -2.48 27.34 -9.45
CA PHE A 114 -2.90 26.14 -10.18
C PHE A 114 -3.14 24.91 -9.28
N CYS A 115 -2.78 24.97 -7.99
CA CYS A 115 -3.21 23.96 -7.02
C CYS A 115 -4.74 23.95 -6.83
N LYS A 116 -5.45 25.05 -7.15
CA LYS A 116 -6.91 25.13 -7.06
C LYS A 116 -7.63 24.51 -8.28
N ASN A 117 -7.05 24.56 -9.48
CA ASN A 117 -7.67 23.93 -10.67
C ASN A 117 -7.37 22.43 -10.80
N ASN A 118 -6.41 21.92 -10.02
CA ASN A 118 -6.26 20.49 -9.74
C ASN A 118 -6.98 20.08 -8.44
N GLN A 119 -8.07 20.76 -8.07
CA GLN A 119 -9.00 20.35 -7.00
C GLN A 119 -9.80 19.08 -7.32
N LEU A 120 -9.23 18.15 -8.08
CA LEU A 120 -9.49 16.72 -7.89
C LEU A 120 -8.57 16.24 -6.75
N ILE A 121 -8.92 16.70 -5.55
CA ILE A 121 -8.60 16.18 -4.22
C ILE A 121 -7.41 15.19 -4.17
N MET A 122 -6.19 15.73 -4.18
CA MET A 122 -5.06 15.08 -3.49
C MET A 122 -5.22 15.29 -1.98
N GLN A 123 -6.11 14.52 -1.37
CA GLN A 123 -6.14 14.35 0.08
C GLN A 123 -4.85 13.64 0.49
N HIS A 124 -4.12 14.29 1.38
CA HIS A 124 -2.98 13.72 2.06
C HIS A 124 -3.45 12.50 2.83
N ASN A 125 -2.99 11.32 2.44
CA ASN A 125 -3.38 10.09 3.08
C ASN A 125 -2.17 9.55 3.86
N PRO A 126 -2.14 9.66 5.20
CA PRO A 126 -1.07 9.10 6.06
C PRO A 126 -0.89 7.58 5.90
N GLU A 127 -1.75 6.96 5.10
CA GLU A 127 -1.72 5.58 4.68
C GLU A 127 -0.68 5.26 3.60
N ARG A 128 -0.17 6.23 2.83
CA ARG A 128 0.96 5.94 1.90
C ARG A 128 2.32 5.77 2.60
N GLU A 129 2.41 6.03 3.91
CA GLU A 129 3.54 5.60 4.76
C GLU A 129 3.33 4.19 5.36
N SER A 130 2.17 3.58 5.14
CA SER A 130 1.96 2.19 5.48
C SER A 130 2.92 1.35 4.66
N ARG A 131 3.86 0.68 5.35
CA ARG A 131 4.62 -0.41 4.74
C ARG A 131 3.73 -1.57 4.31
N THR A 132 2.45 -1.58 4.65
CA THR A 132 1.45 -2.57 4.24
C THR A 132 0.73 -2.15 2.96
N MET A 133 0.55 -3.12 2.07
CA MET A 133 -0.08 -2.97 0.76
C MET A 133 -1.54 -2.50 0.88
N MET A 134 -1.92 -1.54 0.04
CA MET A 134 -3.22 -0.88 0.06
C MET A 134 -3.82 -0.70 -1.34
N PHE A 135 -5.14 -0.48 -1.39
CA PHE A 135 -5.85 -0.17 -2.62
C PHE A 135 -7.20 0.50 -2.33
N MET A 136 -7.72 1.24 -3.31
CA MET A 136 -9.04 1.87 -3.25
C MET A 136 -10.07 1.04 -4.03
N LEU A 137 -11.28 0.92 -3.47
CA LEU A 137 -12.44 0.39 -4.20
C LEU A 137 -13.71 1.10 -3.74
N LYS A 138 -14.41 1.75 -4.69
CA LYS A 138 -15.63 2.55 -4.42
C LYS A 138 -15.46 3.52 -3.24
N ASP A 139 -14.38 4.29 -3.27
CA ASP A 139 -14.03 5.30 -2.25
C ASP A 139 -13.74 4.74 -0.85
N ILE A 140 -13.62 3.42 -0.71
CA ILE A 140 -13.17 2.75 0.51
C ILE A 140 -11.71 2.34 0.34
N LEU A 141 -10.90 2.70 1.32
CA LEU A 141 -9.50 2.33 1.38
C LEU A 141 -9.30 1.04 2.15
N PHE A 142 -8.71 0.06 1.47
CA PHE A 142 -8.39 -1.23 2.00
C PHE A 142 -6.89 -1.39 2.23
N GLN A 143 -6.54 -2.11 3.28
CA GLN A 143 -5.20 -2.67 3.49
C GLN A 143 -5.23 -4.19 3.34
N ILE A 144 -4.08 -4.78 3.03
CA ILE A 144 -3.90 -6.22 3.14
C ILE A 144 -4.13 -6.68 4.59
N PRO A 145 -4.90 -7.76 4.80
CA PRO A 145 -5.48 -8.13 6.09
C PRO A 145 -4.54 -8.90 7.04
N LEU A 146 -3.23 -8.66 6.98
CA LEU A 146 -2.26 -9.28 7.89
C LEU A 146 -1.48 -8.20 8.65
N GLN A 147 -1.45 -8.33 9.97
CA GLN A 147 -0.86 -7.32 10.84
C GLN A 147 0.62 -7.11 10.50
N ALA A 148 0.99 -5.85 10.27
CA ALA A 148 2.38 -5.42 10.00
C ALA A 148 3.05 -6.10 8.79
N MET A 149 2.31 -6.80 7.93
CA MET A 149 2.87 -7.39 6.73
C MET A 149 3.33 -6.30 5.77
N LEU A 150 4.58 -6.42 5.30
CA LEU A 150 5.17 -5.47 4.37
C LEU A 150 4.68 -5.72 2.94
N ILE A 151 4.70 -4.70 2.08
CA ILE A 151 4.38 -4.80 0.64
C ILE A 151 5.18 -5.90 -0.02
N ASP A 152 6.48 -5.92 0.22
CA ASP A 152 7.41 -6.90 -0.33
C ASP A 152 7.06 -8.32 0.11
N GLU A 153 6.81 -8.49 1.40
CA GLU A 153 6.41 -9.77 1.99
C GLU A 153 5.07 -10.26 1.42
N PHE A 154 4.10 -9.36 1.25
CA PHE A 154 2.82 -9.70 0.63
C PHE A 154 3.00 -10.16 -0.82
N LEU A 155 3.79 -9.43 -1.62
CA LEU A 155 4.05 -9.79 -3.00
C LEU A 155 4.75 -11.15 -3.09
N ASP A 156 5.76 -11.41 -2.27
CA ASP A 156 6.48 -12.68 -2.22
C ASP A 156 5.60 -13.85 -1.76
N ARG A 157 4.81 -13.64 -0.71
CA ARG A 157 4.02 -14.70 -0.06
C ARG A 157 2.60 -14.84 -0.58
N SER A 158 2.26 -14.12 -1.65
CA SER A 158 0.98 -14.30 -2.32
C SER A 158 1.22 -14.41 -3.82
N ILE A 159 1.54 -13.31 -4.49
CA ILE A 159 1.52 -13.25 -5.95
C ILE A 159 2.72 -13.96 -6.57
N GLY A 160 3.88 -13.80 -5.95
CA GLY A 160 5.12 -14.50 -6.32
C GLY A 160 5.24 -15.89 -5.77
N PHE A 161 4.31 -16.33 -4.93
CA PHE A 161 4.43 -17.64 -4.30
C PHE A 161 4.01 -18.74 -5.28
N VAL A 162 4.92 -19.67 -5.51
CA VAL A 162 4.67 -20.89 -6.28
C VAL A 162 4.74 -22.07 -5.30
N PRO A 163 3.61 -22.75 -5.03
CA PRO A 163 3.61 -23.93 -4.16
C PRO A 163 4.50 -25.05 -4.71
N GLN A 164 5.00 -25.91 -3.82
CA GLN A 164 5.80 -27.07 -4.23
C GLN A 164 4.99 -28.04 -5.11
N ASP A 165 3.73 -28.28 -4.76
CA ASP A 165 2.82 -29.10 -5.54
C ASP A 165 1.80 -28.21 -6.26
N VAL A 166 2.25 -27.56 -7.34
CA VAL A 166 1.39 -26.66 -8.16
C VAL A 166 0.20 -27.38 -8.78
N MET A 167 0.24 -28.71 -8.88
CA MET A 167 -0.94 -29.48 -9.26
C MET A 167 -1.91 -29.36 -8.10
N ARG A 168 -1.64 -30.07 -6.99
CA ARG A 168 -2.53 -30.23 -5.84
C ARG A 168 -2.98 -28.90 -5.26
N ASP A 169 -2.01 -28.02 -5.07
CA ASP A 169 -2.16 -26.76 -4.37
C ASP A 169 -2.65 -25.67 -5.31
N GLY A 170 -2.58 -25.86 -6.63
CA GLY A 170 -2.86 -24.82 -7.60
C GLY A 170 -1.99 -23.58 -7.38
N LEU A 171 -2.46 -22.43 -7.86
CA LEU A 171 -1.82 -21.15 -7.61
C LEU A 171 -2.65 -20.29 -6.64
N PRO A 172 -2.00 -19.40 -5.87
CA PRO A 172 -2.65 -18.66 -4.78
C PRO A 172 -3.46 -17.45 -5.22
N HIS A 173 -3.43 -17.08 -6.49
CA HIS A 173 -4.03 -15.83 -6.98
C HIS A 173 -5.48 -15.98 -7.44
N PHE A 174 -6.17 -14.85 -7.54
CA PHE A 174 -7.53 -14.81 -8.09
C PHE A 174 -7.58 -15.38 -9.50
N GLY A 175 -8.66 -16.09 -9.82
CA GLY A 175 -8.90 -16.68 -11.13
C GLY A 175 -8.09 -17.94 -11.44
N ALA A 176 -7.10 -18.31 -10.61
CA ALA A 176 -6.33 -19.53 -10.77
C ALA A 176 -7.24 -20.76 -10.84
N LYS A 177 -6.97 -21.68 -11.77
CA LYS A 177 -7.70 -22.95 -11.83
C LYS A 177 -7.30 -23.81 -10.63
N ARG A 178 -8.30 -24.34 -9.94
CA ARG A 178 -8.17 -25.41 -8.95
C ARG A 178 -8.89 -26.61 -9.53
N ASP A 179 -8.11 -27.45 -10.20
CA ASP A 179 -8.58 -28.71 -10.75
C ASP A 179 -8.62 -29.73 -9.61
N ASP A 180 -9.61 -30.62 -9.61
CA ASP A 180 -9.67 -31.75 -8.67
C ASP A 180 -9.05 -33.03 -9.24
N TRP A 181 -8.26 -32.90 -10.32
CA TRP A 181 -7.65 -33.98 -11.12
C TRP A 181 -8.66 -34.95 -11.78
N LEU A 182 -9.93 -34.93 -11.36
CA LEU A 182 -11.02 -35.82 -11.78
C LEU A 182 -11.91 -35.21 -12.87
N GLY A 183 -11.64 -33.96 -13.25
CA GLY A 183 -12.27 -33.31 -14.41
C GLY A 183 -13.09 -32.06 -14.07
N SER A 184 -13.29 -31.78 -12.78
CA SER A 184 -13.88 -30.52 -12.34
C SER A 184 -12.80 -29.45 -12.18
N SER A 185 -13.11 -28.22 -12.56
CA SER A 185 -12.25 -27.07 -12.38
C SER A 185 -13.06 -25.93 -11.78
N ARG A 186 -12.60 -25.41 -10.64
CA ARG A 186 -13.13 -24.16 -10.09
C ARG A 186 -12.07 -23.07 -10.17
N LYS A 187 -12.51 -21.82 -10.30
CA LYS A 187 -11.61 -20.67 -10.18
C LYS A 187 -11.41 -20.29 -8.71
N HIS A 188 -10.19 -19.91 -8.38
CA HIS A 188 -9.85 -19.32 -7.10
C HIS A 188 -10.52 -17.96 -6.95
N LYS A 189 -11.17 -17.71 -5.82
CA LYS A 189 -12.07 -16.55 -5.63
C LYS A 189 -11.40 -15.39 -4.90
N GLY A 190 -10.12 -15.49 -4.60
CA GLY A 190 -9.40 -14.51 -3.81
C GLY A 190 -7.89 -14.73 -3.92
N TYR A 191 -7.18 -14.29 -2.89
CA TYR A 191 -5.75 -14.47 -2.76
C TYR A 191 -5.43 -15.29 -1.52
N ASP A 192 -4.61 -16.32 -1.69
CA ASP A 192 -3.96 -17.00 -0.58
C ASP A 192 -2.69 -16.22 -0.23
N ILE A 193 -2.55 -15.87 1.05
CA ILE A 193 -1.39 -15.15 1.59
C ILE A 193 -0.76 -16.06 2.63
N TYR A 194 0.38 -16.65 2.28
CA TYR A 194 1.06 -17.63 3.12
C TYR A 194 1.67 -16.95 4.33
N ALA A 195 1.23 -17.34 5.52
CA ALA A 195 1.70 -16.79 6.78
C ALA A 195 1.28 -17.71 7.93
N ASN A 196 2.05 -17.73 9.01
CA ASN A 196 1.74 -18.49 10.20
C ASN A 196 1.99 -17.66 11.46
N ASN A 197 1.29 -17.99 12.54
CA ASN A 197 1.36 -17.33 13.84
C ASN A 197 1.20 -15.81 13.75
N ILE A 198 0.30 -15.36 12.88
CA ILE A 198 0.08 -13.94 12.56
C ILE A 198 -1.37 -13.54 12.84
N ASN A 199 -1.55 -12.29 13.27
CA ASN A 199 -2.88 -11.72 13.46
C ASN A 199 -3.46 -11.28 12.12
N VAL A 200 -4.74 -11.59 11.92
CA VAL A 200 -5.54 -11.15 10.78
C VAL A 200 -6.29 -9.90 11.21
N VAL A 201 -6.21 -8.85 10.39
CA VAL A 201 -6.85 -7.56 10.65
C VAL A 201 -7.93 -7.27 9.63
N ALA A 202 -8.93 -6.48 10.02
CA ALA A 202 -9.96 -6.00 9.10
C ALA A 202 -9.33 -5.12 8.02
N ALA A 203 -9.54 -5.49 6.75
CA ALA A 203 -9.01 -4.79 5.59
C ALA A 203 -9.56 -3.36 5.45
N ALA A 204 -10.78 -3.11 5.94
CA ALA A 204 -11.41 -1.79 5.99
C ALA A 204 -12.44 -1.74 7.14
N LYS A 205 -12.93 -0.55 7.48
CA LYS A 205 -14.05 -0.39 8.44
C LYS A 205 -15.27 -1.18 7.97
N GLY A 206 -16.01 -1.81 8.87
CA GLY A 206 -17.21 -2.57 8.50
C GLY A 206 -17.86 -3.29 9.67
N ALA A 207 -18.86 -4.11 9.35
CA ALA A 207 -19.62 -4.90 10.32
C ALA A 207 -19.45 -6.40 10.05
N VAL A 208 -19.31 -7.20 11.10
CA VAL A 208 -19.28 -8.67 11.00
C VAL A 208 -20.68 -9.18 10.66
N ILE A 209 -20.84 -9.73 9.47
CA ILE A 209 -22.14 -10.27 9.00
C ILE A 209 -22.17 -11.79 8.90
N LYS A 210 -21.02 -12.45 9.05
CA LYS A 210 -20.95 -13.90 9.13
C LYS A 210 -19.70 -14.36 9.86
N ILE A 211 -19.88 -15.31 10.77
CA ILE A 211 -18.83 -16.16 11.31
C ILE A 211 -19.25 -17.58 11.00
N GLY A 212 -18.35 -18.39 10.45
CA GLY A 212 -18.68 -19.76 10.12
C GLY A 212 -17.50 -20.69 10.21
N LYS A 213 -17.79 -21.99 10.16
CA LYS A 213 -16.80 -23.05 10.12
C LYS A 213 -17.25 -24.17 9.20
N ASN A 214 -16.38 -24.64 8.31
CA ASN A 214 -16.61 -25.88 7.55
C ASN A 214 -15.28 -26.55 7.16
N HIS A 215 -15.38 -27.73 6.54
CA HIS A 215 -14.21 -28.55 6.19
C HIS A 215 -13.30 -27.92 5.11
N ILE A 216 -13.83 -27.06 4.24
CA ILE A 216 -13.05 -26.36 3.20
C ILE A 216 -12.43 -25.10 3.80
N ALA A 217 -13.28 -24.20 4.30
CA ALA A 217 -12.89 -22.87 4.74
C ALA A 217 -12.14 -22.85 6.08
N GLY A 218 -12.18 -23.93 6.86
CA GLY A 218 -11.81 -23.83 8.27
C GLY A 218 -12.77 -22.87 8.98
N ARG A 219 -12.28 -22.03 9.89
CA ARG A 219 -13.07 -20.89 10.38
C ARG A 219 -12.92 -19.70 9.45
N TYR A 220 -13.99 -18.93 9.31
CA TYR A 220 -13.98 -17.74 8.49
C TYR A 220 -14.85 -16.63 9.04
N VAL A 221 -14.51 -15.41 8.67
CA VAL A 221 -15.26 -14.19 8.97
C VAL A 221 -15.63 -13.51 7.64
N LYS A 222 -16.84 -12.95 7.56
CA LYS A 222 -17.27 -12.07 6.47
C LYS A 222 -17.65 -10.71 7.05
N LEU A 223 -17.04 -9.66 6.51
CA LEU A 223 -17.39 -8.28 6.83
C LEU A 223 -18.22 -7.68 5.71
N HIS A 224 -19.21 -6.86 6.08
CA HIS A 224 -19.90 -5.95 5.18
C HIS A 224 -19.33 -4.54 5.38
N HIS A 225 -19.08 -3.87 4.28
CA HIS A 225 -18.60 -2.50 4.19
C HIS A 225 -19.65 -1.66 3.44
N ASP A 226 -19.43 -0.36 3.37
CA ASP A 226 -20.30 0.54 2.59
C ASP A 226 -20.36 0.11 1.10
N ALA A 227 -21.35 0.62 0.37
CA ALA A 227 -21.52 0.39 -1.08
C ALA A 227 -21.67 -1.10 -1.51
N LYS A 228 -22.30 -1.92 -0.67
CA LYS A 228 -22.55 -3.37 -0.88
C LYS A 228 -21.26 -4.15 -1.13
N LEU A 229 -20.19 -3.77 -0.45
CA LEU A 229 -18.88 -4.40 -0.54
C LEU A 229 -18.70 -5.35 0.64
N TYR A 230 -18.11 -6.52 0.38
CA TYR A 230 -17.82 -7.49 1.43
C TYR A 230 -16.37 -7.94 1.35
N THR A 231 -15.78 -8.28 2.49
CA THR A 231 -14.51 -9.01 2.54
C THR A 231 -14.71 -10.33 3.27
N VAL A 232 -13.95 -11.36 2.87
CA VAL A 232 -14.00 -12.70 3.48
C VAL A 232 -12.60 -13.12 3.89
N TYR A 233 -12.46 -13.60 5.11
CA TYR A 233 -11.20 -14.00 5.74
C TYR A 233 -11.34 -15.47 6.12
N VAL A 234 -10.57 -16.35 5.49
CA VAL A 234 -10.75 -17.81 5.52
C VAL A 234 -9.48 -18.49 6.03
N HIS A 235 -9.60 -19.71 6.54
CA HIS A 235 -8.54 -20.50 7.19
C HIS A 235 -8.08 -19.96 8.56
N LEU A 236 -8.94 -19.19 9.24
CA LEU A 236 -8.67 -18.71 10.58
C LEU A 236 -8.58 -19.88 11.57
N LYS A 237 -7.55 -19.86 12.42
CA LYS A 237 -7.51 -20.76 13.59
C LYS A 237 -8.42 -20.23 14.68
N THR A 238 -8.33 -18.94 14.95
CA THR A 238 -9.04 -18.24 16.01
C THR A 238 -9.79 -17.05 15.43
N VAL A 239 -11.04 -16.88 15.85
CA VAL A 239 -11.88 -15.71 15.53
C VAL A 239 -11.96 -14.88 16.80
N LEU A 240 -11.70 -13.58 16.69
CA LEU A 240 -11.59 -12.64 17.82
C LEU A 240 -12.68 -11.56 17.79
N VAL A 241 -13.71 -11.76 16.97
CA VAL A 241 -14.84 -10.85 16.80
C VAL A 241 -16.15 -11.61 16.86
N GLU A 242 -17.23 -10.87 17.10
CA GLU A 242 -18.58 -11.43 17.23
C GLU A 242 -19.50 -10.99 16.07
N MET A 243 -20.57 -11.76 15.84
CA MET A 243 -21.61 -11.40 14.87
C MET A 243 -22.22 -10.03 15.21
N GLY A 244 -22.31 -9.14 14.22
CA GLY A 244 -22.81 -7.78 14.38
C GLY A 244 -21.77 -6.76 14.87
N GLN A 245 -20.57 -7.19 15.31
CA GLN A 245 -19.53 -6.28 15.77
C GLN A 245 -19.09 -5.32 14.66
N GLN A 246 -18.98 -4.03 15.01
CA GLN A 246 -18.35 -3.02 14.16
C GLN A 246 -16.84 -3.06 14.36
N VAL A 247 -16.08 -3.05 13.27
CA VAL A 247 -14.62 -3.10 13.28
C VAL A 247 -14.04 -1.92 12.50
N LYS A 248 -12.90 -1.42 12.95
CA LYS A 248 -12.10 -0.42 12.23
C LYS A 248 -11.08 -1.11 11.32
N ARG A 249 -10.63 -0.40 10.28
CA ARG A 249 -9.50 -0.89 9.48
C ARG A 249 -8.28 -1.11 10.40
N GLY A 250 -7.61 -2.25 10.25
CA GLY A 250 -6.44 -2.62 11.05
C GLY A 250 -6.79 -3.25 12.41
N GLU A 251 -8.08 -3.31 12.79
CA GLU A 251 -8.51 -4.02 13.99
C GLU A 251 -8.32 -5.52 13.84
N ILE A 252 -7.81 -6.19 14.88
CA ILE A 252 -7.56 -7.63 14.86
C ILE A 252 -8.90 -8.36 14.91
N ILE A 253 -9.15 -9.23 13.92
CA ILE A 253 -10.40 -10.00 13.80
C ILE A 253 -10.21 -11.51 13.98
N GLY A 254 -8.97 -11.97 13.96
CA GLY A 254 -8.65 -13.39 14.07
C GLY A 254 -7.16 -13.65 13.96
N ARG A 255 -6.79 -14.93 13.92
CA ARG A 255 -5.39 -15.38 13.85
C ARG A 255 -5.22 -16.57 12.91
N ILE A 256 -4.11 -16.61 12.21
CA ILE A 256 -3.62 -17.80 11.51
C ILE A 256 -2.60 -18.48 12.42
N GLU A 257 -2.89 -19.69 12.85
CA GLU A 257 -2.02 -20.54 13.68
C GLU A 257 -2.16 -21.99 13.24
N GLY A 258 -1.18 -22.47 12.49
CA GLY A 258 -1.25 -23.75 11.79
C GLY A 258 -2.27 -23.74 10.65
N ARG A 259 -2.74 -24.93 10.30
CA ARG A 259 -3.65 -25.14 9.16
C ARG A 259 -5.08 -25.38 9.65
N THR A 260 -6.05 -24.81 8.96
CA THR A 260 -7.47 -25.13 9.15
C THR A 260 -8.19 -25.27 7.82
N GLY A 261 -9.27 -26.03 7.80
CA GLY A 261 -9.98 -26.35 6.56
C GLY A 261 -9.12 -27.23 5.65
N ASN A 262 -9.21 -26.98 4.34
CA ASN A 262 -8.44 -27.71 3.33
C ASN A 262 -7.10 -27.02 2.96
N ALA A 263 -6.67 -26.00 3.72
CA ALA A 263 -5.40 -25.33 3.48
C ALA A 263 -4.23 -26.32 3.54
N ILE A 264 -3.32 -26.22 2.58
CA ILE A 264 -2.17 -27.14 2.45
C ILE A 264 -0.97 -26.64 3.24
N GLN A 265 -0.88 -25.33 3.43
CA GLN A 265 0.05 -24.69 4.35
C GLN A 265 -0.70 -23.61 5.14
N PRO A 266 -0.18 -23.14 6.28
CA PRO A 266 -0.74 -21.99 6.98
C PRO A 266 -0.82 -20.78 6.05
N GLN A 267 -2.03 -20.29 5.83
CA GLN A 267 -2.32 -19.19 4.93
C GLN A 267 -3.61 -18.50 5.34
N LEU A 268 -3.76 -17.25 4.94
CA LEU A 268 -5.04 -16.57 4.89
C LEU A 268 -5.57 -16.62 3.46
N HIS A 269 -6.79 -17.12 3.27
CA HIS A 269 -7.51 -16.90 2.02
C HIS A 269 -8.38 -15.66 2.16
N PHE A 270 -8.14 -14.66 1.31
CA PHE A 270 -8.78 -13.35 1.36
C PHE A 270 -9.55 -13.05 0.08
N GLU A 271 -10.84 -12.70 0.22
CA GLU A 271 -11.68 -12.28 -0.91
C GLU A 271 -12.21 -10.86 -0.72
N ILE A 272 -12.36 -10.15 -1.82
CA ILE A 272 -13.09 -8.87 -1.90
C ILE A 272 -14.25 -9.05 -2.86
N LYS A 273 -15.44 -8.62 -2.43
CA LYS A 273 -16.69 -8.99 -3.08
C LYS A 273 -17.64 -7.80 -3.25
N PRO A 274 -17.44 -6.88 -4.21
CA PRO A 274 -18.47 -5.93 -4.57
C PRO A 274 -19.73 -6.66 -5.05
N TYR A 275 -20.90 -6.30 -4.53
CA TYR A 275 -22.18 -6.98 -4.82
C TYR A 275 -22.13 -8.50 -4.60
N ASN A 276 -21.33 -8.96 -3.62
CA ASN A 276 -21.14 -10.37 -3.28
C ASN A 276 -20.46 -11.23 -4.37
N GLN A 277 -19.90 -10.62 -5.41
CA GLN A 277 -19.12 -11.29 -6.45
C GLN A 277 -17.64 -11.02 -6.24
N SER A 278 -16.81 -12.06 -6.21
CA SER A 278 -15.37 -11.88 -5.98
C SER A 278 -14.70 -11.20 -7.16
N VAL A 279 -13.79 -10.27 -6.87
CA VAL A 279 -13.00 -9.56 -7.87
C VAL A 279 -11.52 -9.66 -7.57
N ASP A 280 -10.70 -9.40 -8.59
CA ASP A 280 -9.26 -9.29 -8.46
C ASP A 280 -8.88 -7.91 -7.86
N PRO A 281 -8.31 -7.83 -6.63
CA PRO A 281 -7.73 -6.60 -6.09
C PRO A 281 -6.54 -6.05 -6.86
N PHE A 282 -5.86 -6.84 -7.69
CA PHE A 282 -4.53 -6.47 -8.17
C PHE A 282 -4.50 -5.30 -9.15
N PRO A 283 -5.44 -5.16 -10.10
CA PRO A 283 -5.58 -3.93 -10.89
C PRO A 283 -5.80 -2.69 -10.00
N LEU A 284 -6.50 -2.84 -8.87
CA LEU A 284 -6.75 -1.74 -7.92
C LEU A 284 -5.46 -1.37 -7.16
N ILE A 285 -4.66 -2.37 -6.79
CA ILE A 285 -3.35 -2.19 -6.16
C ILE A 285 -2.40 -1.46 -7.12
N GLU A 286 -2.29 -1.90 -8.37
CA GLU A 286 -1.42 -1.25 -9.36
C GLU A 286 -1.83 0.20 -9.60
N ALA A 287 -3.14 0.48 -9.73
CA ALA A 287 -3.65 1.84 -9.85
C ALA A 287 -3.35 2.69 -8.61
N PHE A 288 -3.44 2.13 -7.41
CA PHE A 288 -3.17 2.83 -6.16
C PHE A 288 -1.70 3.29 -6.05
N TYR A 289 -0.76 2.47 -6.53
CA TYR A 289 0.68 2.72 -6.49
C TYR A 289 1.27 3.26 -7.79
N GLN A 290 0.45 3.70 -8.75
CA GLN A 290 0.92 4.13 -10.09
C GLN A 290 2.04 5.18 -10.08
N ASP A 291 2.12 6.01 -9.03
CA ASP A 291 3.13 7.05 -8.86
C ASP A 291 4.45 6.55 -8.21
N ASP A 292 4.45 5.33 -7.66
CA ASP A 292 5.61 4.67 -7.05
C ASP A 292 6.27 3.70 -8.05
N ARG A 293 7.30 4.19 -8.74
CA ARG A 293 8.00 3.40 -9.75
C ARG A 293 8.61 2.11 -9.21
N GLN A 294 9.04 2.06 -7.94
CA GLN A 294 9.66 0.85 -7.38
C GLN A 294 8.60 -0.23 -7.16
N ILE A 295 7.49 0.12 -6.50
CA ILE A 295 6.39 -0.81 -6.25
C ILE A 295 5.75 -1.27 -7.55
N VAL A 296 5.54 -0.37 -8.51
CA VAL A 296 4.99 -0.72 -9.83
C VAL A 296 5.89 -1.69 -10.59
N ASN A 297 7.20 -1.46 -10.61
CA ASN A 297 8.14 -2.38 -11.27
C ASN A 297 8.13 -3.76 -10.59
N LYS A 298 8.06 -3.78 -9.26
CA LYS A 298 7.95 -5.02 -8.50
C LYS A 298 6.65 -5.77 -8.82
N ILE A 299 5.51 -5.09 -8.77
CA ILE A 299 4.19 -5.62 -9.19
C ILE A 299 4.26 -6.24 -10.59
N ARG A 300 4.83 -5.53 -11.57
CA ARG A 300 4.96 -6.02 -12.95
C ARG A 300 5.85 -7.26 -13.04
N SER A 301 6.96 -7.30 -12.31
CA SER A 301 7.83 -8.47 -12.24
C SER A 301 7.05 -9.70 -11.72
N TYR A 302 6.29 -9.57 -10.64
CA TYR A 302 5.46 -10.69 -10.16
C TYR A 302 4.35 -11.09 -11.13
N LYS A 303 3.75 -10.17 -11.91
CA LYS A 303 2.81 -10.54 -12.98
C LYS A 303 3.47 -11.44 -14.03
N ALA A 304 4.71 -11.12 -14.41
CA ALA A 304 5.44 -11.92 -15.38
C ALA A 304 5.73 -13.32 -14.83
N THR A 305 6.23 -13.40 -13.58
CA THR A 305 6.46 -14.67 -12.87
C THR A 305 5.18 -15.49 -12.74
N LEU A 306 4.07 -14.83 -12.41
CA LEU A 306 2.76 -15.47 -12.30
C LEU A 306 2.31 -16.06 -13.63
N SER A 307 2.45 -15.31 -14.72
CA SER A 307 2.08 -15.76 -16.06
C SER A 307 2.87 -17.00 -16.47
N ALA A 308 4.18 -17.02 -16.19
CA ALA A 308 5.03 -18.19 -16.42
C ALA A 308 4.59 -19.38 -15.53
N SER A 309 4.30 -19.14 -14.25
CA SER A 309 3.86 -20.18 -13.31
C SER A 309 2.53 -20.82 -13.72
N ILE A 310 1.58 -20.01 -14.23
CA ILE A 310 0.31 -20.50 -14.78
C ILE A 310 0.57 -21.43 -15.96
N GLN A 311 1.45 -21.04 -16.89
CA GLN A 311 1.79 -21.86 -18.06
C GLN A 311 2.41 -23.19 -17.63
N THR A 312 3.43 -23.15 -16.78
CA THR A 312 4.08 -24.37 -16.25
C THR A 312 3.08 -25.29 -15.57
N ARG A 313 2.20 -24.75 -14.73
CA ARG A 313 1.17 -25.52 -14.03
C ARG A 313 0.17 -26.16 -14.99
N ASP A 314 -0.34 -25.42 -15.98
CA ASP A 314 -1.29 -25.95 -16.96
C ASP A 314 -0.66 -27.05 -17.83
N GLU A 315 0.63 -26.96 -18.16
CA GLU A 315 1.37 -28.03 -18.83
C GLU A 315 1.52 -29.29 -17.97
N ILE A 316 1.87 -29.14 -16.69
CA ILE A 316 1.99 -30.25 -15.75
C ILE A 316 0.64 -30.97 -15.59
N VAL A 317 -0.45 -30.21 -15.40
CA VAL A 317 -1.83 -30.74 -15.31
C VAL A 317 -2.21 -31.50 -16.58
N LYS A 318 -1.90 -30.95 -17.76
CA LYS A 318 -2.16 -31.61 -19.04
C LYS A 318 -1.42 -32.94 -19.16
N LYS A 319 -0.11 -32.96 -18.85
CA LYS A 319 0.73 -34.18 -18.88
C LYS A 319 0.22 -35.25 -17.92
N PHE A 320 -0.18 -34.87 -16.71
CA PHE A 320 -0.74 -35.81 -15.74
C PHE A 320 -2.02 -36.44 -16.24
N ARG A 321 -2.99 -35.64 -16.72
CA ARG A 321 -4.25 -36.16 -17.26
C ARG A 321 -4.01 -37.16 -18.39
N LEU A 322 -3.14 -36.82 -19.35
CA LEU A 322 -2.78 -37.72 -20.45
C LEU A 322 -2.21 -39.06 -19.95
N ARG A 323 -1.33 -39.03 -18.95
CA ARG A 323 -0.79 -40.26 -18.33
C ARG A 323 -1.88 -41.08 -17.63
N SER A 324 -2.73 -40.46 -16.82
CA SER A 324 -3.82 -41.14 -16.13
C SER A 324 -4.81 -41.80 -17.11
N PHE A 325 -5.10 -41.16 -18.25
CA PHE A 325 -5.91 -41.78 -19.32
C PHE A 325 -5.21 -42.96 -19.98
N SER A 326 -3.89 -42.87 -20.25
CA SER A 326 -3.12 -43.98 -20.82
C SER A 326 -2.95 -45.19 -19.88
N SER A 327 -2.89 -44.97 -18.55
CA SER A 327 -2.83 -46.07 -17.58
C SER A 327 -4.18 -46.79 -17.42
N LEU A 328 -5.29 -46.09 -17.61
CA LEU A 328 -6.64 -46.68 -17.62
C LEU A 328 -6.90 -47.49 -18.90
N SER A 329 -6.31 -47.11 -20.05
CA SER A 329 -6.45 -47.87 -21.29
C SER A 329 -5.59 -49.15 -21.35
N ASN A 330 -4.58 -49.29 -20.50
CA ASN A 330 -3.71 -50.48 -20.44
C ASN A 330 -4.21 -51.57 -19.48
N HIS A 331 -5.41 -51.43 -18.91
CA HIS A 331 -6.08 -52.45 -18.09
C HIS A 331 -7.36 -52.99 -18.73
N ILE A 332 -7.55 -52.76 -20.03
CA ILE A 332 -8.61 -53.37 -20.83
C ILE A 332 -7.97 -53.96 -22.07
N TYR A 333 -7.28 -55.10 -21.94
CA TYR A 333 -7.05 -56.06 -23.01
C TYR A 333 -6.78 -57.44 -22.40
#